data_AF-A0A538UCJ5-F1
#
_entry.id   AF-A0A538UCJ5-F1
#
_cell.length_a   1.000
_cell.length_b   1.000
_cell.length_c   1.000
_cell.angle_alpha   90.00
_cell.angle_beta   90.00
_cell.angle_gamma   90.00
#
_symmetry.space_group_name_H-M   'P 1'
#
loop_
_entity.id
_entity.type
_entity.pdbx_description
1 polymer ?
#
loop_
_entity_poly.entity_id
_entity_poly.type
_entity_poly.pdbx_seq_one_letter_code
_entity_poly.pdbx_strand_id
1 'polypeptide(L)'
;SDWISGDDVALELERRLAFSPPRGRVLEFQLVEPGALPLADRVAVAMRAPRLGATAILFPSDEVTRSFLKAQGREADWKPIGALAFTERNGSGLDFDFSDLEPAVAPPEARAVLRLRDLGEAPVTAVWIGPEASLLDLERLARSWAGARVQDGVDCRVTLGHRQLHESAARAGLLSALRVAGARIEMPLAPPRPRPGAGLALACGAPGARAQGWHESGVLACAAAALTAMYVLDDRLIERPASEPTPPVDGARDGTWPRGPRITGPLRGTVLLVLGDHVGTDRILPWGARVRPLASDLARLAGHLFAGVYSDFAARARAAGQGWVVAGRDFGVGPRREEIGLAAVALGIRGLLARSFDPEFRSLLRRHGLLALRFADELDLAALALGDEVEIPDLPDGFEEGKPLVVRNLTRGVQVAVHHDLDQAGVDEVRAGGLLAALRAGTASGAAPGPSAPSARDTVA
;
A
#
# COMPACT_ATOMS: atom_id res chain seq x y z
N SER A 1 26.77 7.14 -11.92
CA SER A 1 26.39 7.99 -13.07
C SER A 1 25.30 8.95 -12.62
N ASP A 2 25.38 10.24 -12.98
CA ASP A 2 24.38 11.27 -12.62
C ASP A 2 22.96 10.96 -13.17
N TRP A 3 22.91 10.12 -14.20
CA TRP A 3 21.72 9.72 -14.95
C TRP A 3 20.98 8.50 -14.35
N ILE A 4 21.33 8.09 -13.13
CA ILE A 4 20.65 7.02 -12.39
C ILE A 4 19.88 7.66 -11.23
N SER A 5 18.61 7.28 -11.06
CA SER A 5 17.78 7.67 -9.91
C SER A 5 17.49 6.47 -8.98
N GLY A 6 17.01 6.76 -7.77
CA GLY A 6 16.57 5.74 -6.82
C GLY A 6 15.38 4.91 -7.32
N ASP A 7 14.55 5.43 -8.22
CA ASP A 7 13.51 4.65 -8.90
C ASP A 7 14.14 3.60 -9.84
N ASP A 8 15.24 3.91 -10.55
CA ASP A 8 15.94 2.94 -11.42
C ASP A 8 16.58 1.81 -10.60
N VAL A 9 17.26 2.16 -9.51
CA VAL A 9 17.81 1.21 -8.53
C VAL A 9 16.69 0.31 -7.99
N ALA A 10 15.54 0.88 -7.64
CA ALA A 10 14.42 0.13 -7.10
C ALA A 10 13.74 -0.80 -8.12
N LEU A 11 13.64 -0.38 -9.38
CA LEU A 11 13.09 -1.19 -10.47
C LEU A 11 13.98 -2.39 -10.79
N GLU A 12 15.31 -2.24 -10.76
CA GLU A 12 16.24 -3.37 -10.91
C GLU A 12 16.21 -4.32 -9.69
N LEU A 13 15.98 -3.83 -8.47
CA LEU A 13 15.70 -4.69 -7.31
C LEU A 13 14.39 -5.45 -7.46
N GLU A 14 13.31 -4.78 -7.90
CA GLU A 14 12.03 -5.43 -8.23
C GLU A 14 12.24 -6.49 -9.33
N ARG A 15 13.14 -6.26 -10.30
CA ARG A 15 13.51 -7.26 -11.33
C ARG A 15 14.27 -8.45 -10.76
N ARG A 16 15.34 -8.22 -9.99
CA ARG A 16 16.21 -9.29 -9.45
C ARG A 16 15.48 -10.15 -8.39
N LEU A 17 14.56 -9.58 -7.62
CA LEU A 17 13.86 -10.26 -6.52
C LEU A 17 12.47 -10.80 -6.89
N ALA A 18 11.94 -10.56 -8.10
CA ALA A 18 10.59 -10.95 -8.54
C ALA A 18 10.21 -12.44 -8.30
N PHE A 19 11.20 -13.33 -8.34
CA PHE A 19 11.03 -14.78 -8.15
C PHE A 19 11.47 -15.28 -6.77
N SER A 20 12.10 -14.45 -5.95
CA SER A 20 12.53 -14.76 -4.58
C SER A 20 12.34 -13.54 -3.66
N PRO A 21 11.08 -13.11 -3.42
CA PRO A 21 10.81 -11.91 -2.63
C PRO A 21 11.21 -12.13 -1.16
N PRO A 22 11.90 -11.16 -0.51
CA PRO A 22 12.34 -11.23 0.89
C PRO A 22 11.20 -11.11 1.93
N ARG A 23 10.12 -11.90 1.76
CA ARG A 23 8.94 -11.92 2.64
C ARG A 23 9.34 -12.07 4.11
N GLY A 24 8.97 -11.08 4.92
CA GLY A 24 9.24 -11.04 6.36
C GLY A 24 10.70 -10.71 6.75
N ARG A 25 11.56 -10.36 5.79
CA ARG A 25 12.96 -9.98 6.03
C ARG A 25 13.15 -8.48 5.83
N VAL A 26 14.19 -7.94 6.47
CA VAL A 26 14.70 -6.59 6.20
C VAL A 26 15.80 -6.69 5.14
N LEU A 27 15.79 -5.79 4.16
CA LEU A 27 16.92 -5.57 3.26
C LEU A 27 17.82 -4.47 3.84
N GLU A 28 19.13 -4.65 3.77
CA GLU A 28 20.11 -3.74 4.36
C GLU A 28 21.19 -3.42 3.32
N PHE A 29 21.38 -2.14 3.01
CA PHE A 29 22.34 -1.69 2.00
C PHE A 29 23.75 -1.55 2.58
N GLN A 30 24.70 -2.23 1.96
CA GLN A 30 26.13 -1.93 2.10
C GLN A 30 26.62 -1.20 0.85
N LEU A 31 26.81 0.12 0.99
CA LEU A 31 27.39 0.95 -0.06
C LEU A 31 28.92 0.82 0.01
N VAL A 32 29.51 0.14 -0.98
CA VAL A 32 30.98 0.05 -1.15
C VAL A 32 31.59 1.44 -1.29
N GLU A 33 30.89 2.34 -1.99
CA GLU A 33 31.15 3.78 -2.04
C GLU A 33 30.07 4.53 -1.24
N PRO A 34 30.35 5.03 -0.03
CA PRO A 34 29.34 5.68 0.82
C PRO A 34 28.63 6.90 0.19
N GLY A 35 29.23 7.52 -0.83
CA GLY A 35 28.64 8.64 -1.58
C GLY A 35 27.74 8.24 -2.76
N ALA A 36 27.73 6.98 -3.19
CA ALA A 36 27.16 6.59 -4.49
C ALA A 36 25.63 6.77 -4.63
N LEU A 37 24.88 6.76 -3.51
CA LEU A 37 23.47 7.19 -3.49
C LEU A 37 23.28 8.43 -2.61
N PRO A 38 22.86 9.57 -3.19
CA PRO A 38 22.26 10.70 -2.46
C PRO A 38 21.05 10.25 -1.62
N LEU A 39 20.76 10.97 -0.53
CA LEU A 39 19.66 10.58 0.37
C LEU A 39 18.29 10.51 -0.33
N ALA A 40 18.04 11.38 -1.31
CA ALA A 40 16.82 11.35 -2.11
C ALA A 40 16.62 9.99 -2.80
N ASP A 41 17.67 9.47 -3.45
CA ASP A 41 17.65 8.18 -4.12
C ASP A 41 17.52 7.02 -3.10
N ARG A 42 18.17 7.13 -1.93
CA ARG A 42 17.98 6.16 -0.83
C ARG A 42 16.53 6.10 -0.34
N VAL A 43 15.86 7.25 -0.22
CA VAL A 43 14.44 7.31 0.18
C VAL A 43 13.53 6.71 -0.90
N ALA A 44 13.75 7.02 -2.19
CA ALA A 44 13.00 6.43 -3.29
C ALA A 44 13.12 4.89 -3.32
N VAL A 45 14.32 4.34 -3.10
CA VAL A 45 14.53 2.90 -2.92
C VAL A 45 13.81 2.38 -1.67
N ALA A 46 13.94 3.06 -0.52
CA ALA A 46 13.35 2.60 0.74
C ALA A 46 11.80 2.51 0.70
N MET A 47 11.14 3.45 0.00
CA MET A 47 9.69 3.45 -0.21
C MET A 47 9.19 2.26 -1.04
N ARG A 48 10.08 1.47 -1.65
CA ARG A 48 9.72 0.28 -2.44
C ARG A 48 9.69 -1.02 -1.63
N ALA A 49 10.02 -0.99 -0.33
CA ALA A 49 10.01 -2.19 0.53
C ALA A 49 8.71 -3.02 0.44
N PRO A 50 7.49 -2.43 0.48
CA PRO A 50 6.24 -3.21 0.37
C PRO A 50 6.05 -3.89 -0.98
N ARG A 51 6.54 -3.30 -2.09
CA ARG A 51 6.49 -3.89 -3.43
C ARG A 51 7.42 -5.10 -3.56
N LEU A 52 8.58 -5.06 -2.89
CA LEU A 52 9.49 -6.19 -2.77
C LEU A 52 9.01 -7.26 -1.77
N GLY A 53 7.99 -6.97 -0.96
CA GLY A 53 7.59 -7.81 0.17
C GLY A 53 8.60 -7.80 1.33
N ALA A 54 9.54 -6.86 1.34
CA ALA A 54 10.48 -6.66 2.44
C ALA A 54 9.78 -5.91 3.59
N THR A 55 10.02 -6.33 4.83
CA THR A 55 9.50 -5.65 6.04
C THR A 55 10.00 -4.21 6.14
N ALA A 56 11.25 -3.98 5.73
CA ALA A 56 11.86 -2.66 5.60
C ALA A 56 13.06 -2.74 4.64
N ILE A 57 13.50 -1.57 4.16
CA ILE A 57 14.82 -1.38 3.54
C ILE A 57 15.58 -0.37 4.40
N LEU A 58 16.82 -0.70 4.77
CA LEU A 58 17.68 0.13 5.60
C LEU A 58 18.94 0.56 4.82
N PHE A 59 19.36 1.80 5.05
CA PHE A 59 20.64 2.37 4.62
C PHE A 59 21.43 2.81 5.86
N PRO A 60 22.77 2.81 5.81
CA PRO A 60 23.60 3.28 6.92
C PRO A 60 23.40 4.78 7.19
N SER A 61 23.61 5.18 8.44
CA SER A 61 23.70 6.59 8.83
C SER A 61 25.16 7.02 8.73
N ASP A 62 25.46 7.80 7.69
CA ASP A 62 26.79 8.18 7.23
C ASP A 62 26.88 9.71 6.96
N GLU A 63 27.92 10.17 6.27
CA GLU A 63 28.09 11.60 5.96
C GLU A 63 27.02 12.15 4.99
N VAL A 64 26.32 11.30 4.23
CA VAL A 64 25.17 11.73 3.40
C VAL A 64 23.95 11.98 4.28
N THR A 65 23.66 11.12 5.27
CA THR A 65 22.58 11.38 6.24
C THR A 65 22.91 12.58 7.14
N ARG A 66 24.19 12.76 7.50
CA ARG A 66 24.68 13.93 8.25
C ARG A 66 24.51 15.23 7.47
N SER A 67 24.93 15.24 6.20
CA SER A 67 24.82 16.41 5.33
C SER A 67 23.36 16.85 5.16
N PHE A 68 22.44 15.90 5.04
CA PHE A 68 21.00 16.19 5.05
C PHE A 68 20.52 16.76 6.39
N LEU A 69 20.85 16.13 7.53
CA LEU A 69 20.42 16.63 8.85
C LEU A 69 21.00 18.03 9.12
N LYS A 70 22.25 18.29 8.73
CA LYS A 70 22.88 19.62 8.75
C LYS A 70 22.08 20.63 7.92
N ALA A 71 21.65 20.27 6.71
CA ALA A 71 20.81 21.13 5.87
C ALA A 71 19.39 21.37 6.45
N GLN A 72 18.89 20.50 7.33
CA GLN A 72 17.66 20.73 8.11
C GLN A 72 17.92 21.45 9.47
N GLY A 73 19.15 21.89 9.76
CA GLY A 73 19.50 22.53 11.04
C GLY A 73 19.64 21.55 12.23
N ARG A 74 19.76 20.25 11.96
CA ARG A 74 19.70 19.13 12.93
C ARG A 74 20.98 18.30 12.99
N GLU A 75 22.15 18.87 12.69
CA GLU A 75 23.43 18.12 12.72
C GLU A 75 23.71 17.49 14.09
N ALA A 76 23.29 18.12 15.19
CA ALA A 76 23.43 17.60 16.55
C ALA A 76 22.60 16.33 16.84
N ASP A 77 21.57 16.02 16.03
CA ASP A 77 20.80 14.78 16.14
C ASP A 77 21.49 13.60 15.43
N TRP A 78 22.46 13.86 14.56
CA TRP A 78 23.11 12.82 13.76
C TRP A 78 23.98 11.91 14.63
N LYS A 79 23.89 10.61 14.34
CA LYS A 79 24.77 9.58 14.88
C LYS A 79 25.21 8.66 13.74
N PRO A 80 26.49 8.28 13.67
CA PRO A 80 26.94 7.27 12.73
C PRO A 80 26.33 5.91 13.11
N ILE A 81 25.76 5.23 12.13
CA ILE A 81 25.25 3.85 12.26
C ILE A 81 25.72 3.11 11.02
N GLY A 82 26.79 2.33 11.17
CA GLY A 82 27.28 1.46 10.11
C GLY A 82 26.28 0.34 9.81
N ALA A 83 26.43 -0.25 8.62
CA ALA A 83 25.78 -1.52 8.30
C ALA A 83 26.40 -2.66 9.16
N LEU A 84 25.59 -3.63 9.55
CA LEU A 84 26.02 -4.83 10.29
C LEU A 84 27.12 -5.59 9.52
N ALA A 85 27.97 -6.32 10.22
CA ALA A 85 28.94 -7.17 9.54
C ALA A 85 28.20 -8.28 8.78
N PHE A 86 28.69 -8.68 7.59
CA PHE A 86 28.04 -9.74 6.81
C PHE A 86 27.95 -11.06 7.59
N THR A 87 28.93 -11.33 8.46
CA THR A 87 28.99 -12.47 9.39
C THR A 87 27.93 -12.44 10.50
N GLU A 88 27.27 -11.30 10.74
CA GLU A 88 26.20 -11.14 11.74
C GLU A 88 24.80 -11.29 11.13
N ARG A 89 24.70 -11.50 9.81
CA ARG A 89 23.42 -11.61 9.09
C ARG A 89 22.99 -13.05 8.83
N ASN A 90 21.75 -13.37 9.21
CA ASN A 90 21.06 -14.57 8.74
C ASN A 90 20.47 -14.35 7.33
N GLY A 91 21.31 -14.37 6.29
CA GLY A 91 20.84 -14.16 4.92
C GLY A 91 21.87 -14.37 3.81
N SER A 92 21.41 -14.25 2.57
CA SER A 92 22.22 -14.23 1.35
C SER A 92 22.42 -12.77 0.89
N GLY A 93 23.63 -12.43 0.44
CA GLY A 93 23.90 -11.15 -0.23
C GLY A 93 23.33 -11.09 -1.65
N LEU A 94 23.28 -9.87 -2.19
CA LEU A 94 23.04 -9.59 -3.61
C LEU A 94 23.98 -8.48 -4.04
N ASP A 95 25.01 -8.82 -4.81
CA ASP A 95 25.94 -7.82 -5.35
C ASP A 95 25.26 -7.01 -6.46
N PHE A 96 25.52 -5.71 -6.46
CA PHE A 96 24.72 -4.74 -7.22
C PHE A 96 25.60 -3.55 -7.64
N ASP A 97 26.22 -3.65 -8.82
CA ASP A 97 26.89 -2.51 -9.44
C ASP A 97 25.83 -1.57 -10.05
N PHE A 98 25.93 -0.27 -9.74
CA PHE A 98 25.06 0.75 -10.34
C PHE A 98 25.47 1.06 -11.80
N SER A 99 26.68 0.73 -12.21
CA SER A 99 27.19 0.91 -13.57
C SER A 99 26.46 0.04 -14.60
N ASP A 100 25.95 -1.11 -14.17
CA ASP A 100 25.17 -2.05 -14.98
C ASP A 100 23.67 -1.67 -15.08
N LEU A 101 23.24 -0.54 -14.49
CA LEU A 101 21.84 -0.13 -14.51
C LEU A 101 21.40 0.39 -15.88
N GLU A 102 20.62 -0.44 -16.55
CA GLU A 102 19.87 -0.08 -17.74
C GLU A 102 18.49 0.48 -17.33
N PRO A 103 17.96 1.48 -18.05
CA PRO A 103 16.60 1.98 -17.82
C PRO A 103 15.56 0.85 -17.85
N ALA A 104 14.67 0.85 -16.86
CA ALA A 104 13.73 -0.23 -16.60
C ALA A 104 12.27 0.27 -16.56
N VAL A 105 11.33 -0.66 -16.78
CA VAL A 105 9.89 -0.39 -16.81
C VAL A 105 9.11 -1.54 -16.20
N ALA A 106 8.15 -1.22 -15.34
CA ALA A 106 7.31 -2.15 -14.61
C ALA A 106 5.86 -2.04 -15.09
N PRO A 107 5.40 -2.91 -16.02
CA PRO A 107 4.03 -2.87 -16.51
C PRO A 107 2.99 -3.13 -15.40
N PRO A 108 1.74 -2.64 -15.57
CA PRO A 108 0.70 -2.73 -14.56
C PRO A 108 0.31 -4.17 -14.20
N GLU A 109 0.30 -5.07 -15.18
CA GLU A 109 -0.16 -6.46 -15.03
C GLU A 109 1.01 -7.47 -15.02
N ALA A 110 2.24 -7.03 -15.27
CA ALA A 110 3.42 -7.90 -15.31
C ALA A 110 3.93 -8.19 -13.89
N ARG A 111 4.24 -9.47 -13.62
CA ARG A 111 4.83 -9.94 -12.36
C ARG A 111 6.29 -9.53 -12.17
N ALA A 112 7.01 -9.27 -13.27
CA ALA A 112 8.40 -8.85 -13.28
C ALA A 112 8.55 -7.48 -13.97
N VAL A 113 9.62 -6.77 -13.62
CA VAL A 113 10.08 -5.57 -14.33
C VAL A 113 10.81 -6.00 -15.61
N LEU A 114 10.66 -5.20 -16.67
CA LEU A 114 11.31 -5.38 -17.97
C LEU A 114 12.39 -4.30 -18.16
N ARG A 115 13.40 -4.56 -19.00
CA ARG A 115 14.33 -3.50 -19.44
C ARG A 115 13.66 -2.69 -20.55
N LEU A 116 14.00 -1.42 -20.71
CA LEU A 116 13.36 -0.54 -21.71
C LEU A 116 13.35 -1.16 -23.12
N ARG A 117 14.50 -1.70 -23.54
CA ARG A 117 14.68 -2.34 -24.86
C ARG A 117 13.83 -3.59 -25.09
N ASP A 118 13.33 -4.22 -24.01
CA ASP A 118 12.53 -5.44 -24.10
C ASP A 118 11.03 -5.11 -24.35
N LEU A 119 10.62 -3.83 -24.24
CA LEU A 119 9.22 -3.40 -24.41
C LEU A 119 8.82 -3.15 -25.88
N GLY A 120 9.80 -2.87 -26.74
CA GLY A 120 9.57 -2.45 -28.14
C GLY A 120 9.07 -1.00 -28.29
N GLU A 121 8.91 -0.56 -29.53
CA GLU A 121 8.43 0.79 -29.84
C GLU A 121 6.93 0.92 -29.53
N ALA A 122 6.54 1.88 -28.70
CA ALA A 122 5.14 2.15 -28.35
C ALA A 122 4.86 3.66 -28.25
N PRO A 123 3.73 4.17 -28.77
CA PRO A 123 3.37 5.58 -28.61
C PRO A 123 3.05 5.89 -27.14
N VAL A 124 3.59 6.99 -26.63
CA VAL A 124 3.42 7.46 -25.25
C VAL A 124 2.39 8.57 -25.23
N THR A 125 1.35 8.45 -24.41
CA THR A 125 0.25 9.43 -24.33
C THR A 125 0.12 10.12 -22.97
N ALA A 126 0.81 9.63 -21.95
CA ALA A 126 0.87 10.30 -20.64
C ALA A 126 2.18 10.00 -19.91
N VAL A 127 2.68 10.99 -19.18
CA VAL A 127 3.86 10.89 -18.32
C VAL A 127 3.54 11.57 -16.99
N TRP A 128 3.65 10.84 -15.88
CA TRP A 128 3.32 11.35 -14.56
C TRP A 128 4.54 11.27 -13.62
N ILE A 129 4.92 12.42 -13.06
CA ILE A 129 6.10 12.56 -12.20
C ILE A 129 5.63 12.99 -10.81
N GLY A 130 6.02 12.24 -9.77
CA GLY A 130 5.63 12.49 -8.38
C GLY A 130 4.27 11.88 -7.99
N PRO A 131 3.79 12.11 -6.75
CA PRO A 131 4.20 13.20 -5.85
C PRO A 131 5.48 13.00 -5.03
N GLU A 132 6.12 11.83 -5.06
CA GLU A 132 7.32 11.49 -4.28
C GLU A 132 8.65 11.88 -4.97
N ALA A 133 8.60 12.45 -6.17
CA ALA A 133 9.78 12.92 -6.89
C ALA A 133 10.54 13.98 -6.07
N SER A 134 11.85 13.77 -5.86
CA SER A 134 12.65 14.65 -5.02
C SER A 134 13.05 15.94 -5.74
N LEU A 135 13.65 16.90 -5.00
CA LEU A 135 14.22 18.10 -5.61
C LEU A 135 15.32 17.75 -6.64
N LEU A 136 16.13 16.72 -6.36
CA LEU A 136 17.15 16.23 -7.28
C LEU A 136 16.54 15.64 -8.57
N ASP A 137 15.39 15.00 -8.47
CA ASP A 137 14.68 14.47 -9.64
C ASP A 137 14.06 15.59 -10.49
N LEU A 138 13.55 16.65 -9.85
CA LEU A 138 13.11 17.86 -10.54
C LEU A 138 14.29 18.60 -11.20
N GLU A 139 15.49 18.56 -10.63
CA GLU A 139 16.70 19.09 -11.25
C GLU A 139 17.20 18.22 -12.43
N ARG A 140 17.22 16.89 -12.27
CA ARG A 140 17.52 15.93 -13.36
C ARG A 140 16.57 16.18 -14.53
N LEU A 141 15.27 16.29 -14.24
CA LEU A 141 14.20 16.58 -15.19
C LEU A 141 14.40 17.93 -15.89
N ALA A 142 14.57 19.02 -15.14
CA ALA A 142 14.77 20.36 -15.71
C ALA A 142 16.06 20.47 -16.53
N ARG A 143 17.12 19.74 -16.16
CA ARG A 143 18.35 19.61 -16.97
C ARG A 143 18.09 18.84 -18.27
N SER A 144 17.38 17.71 -18.20
CA SER A 144 17.04 16.90 -19.39
C SER A 144 16.10 17.62 -20.38
N TRP A 145 15.32 18.58 -19.91
CA TRP A 145 14.40 19.40 -20.72
C TRP A 145 14.97 20.78 -21.10
N ALA A 146 16.25 21.04 -20.84
CA ALA A 146 16.87 22.33 -21.11
C ALA A 146 16.88 22.64 -22.63
N GLY A 147 16.10 23.65 -23.04
CA GLY A 147 15.91 24.01 -24.45
C GLY A 147 14.85 23.19 -25.20
N ALA A 148 14.27 22.17 -24.57
CA ALA A 148 13.30 21.27 -25.17
C ALA A 148 11.83 21.66 -24.91
N ARG A 149 10.91 20.86 -25.44
CA ARG A 149 9.47 20.89 -25.16
C ARG A 149 8.94 19.46 -25.01
N VAL A 150 8.06 19.27 -24.03
CA VAL A 150 7.15 18.11 -23.98
C VAL A 150 6.40 18.05 -25.31
N GLN A 151 6.35 16.86 -25.90
CA GLN A 151 5.69 16.63 -27.18
C GLN A 151 4.17 16.72 -27.04
N ASP A 152 3.56 17.27 -28.07
CA ASP A 152 2.14 17.49 -28.10
C ASP A 152 1.39 16.17 -28.35
N GLY A 153 0.29 16.00 -27.63
CA GLY A 153 -0.37 14.69 -27.44
C GLY A 153 0.04 13.95 -26.17
N VAL A 154 1.19 14.27 -25.55
CA VAL A 154 1.60 13.68 -24.26
C VAL A 154 1.01 14.48 -23.09
N ASP A 155 0.17 13.85 -22.27
CA ASP A 155 -0.25 14.41 -20.97
C ASP A 155 0.90 14.30 -19.94
N CYS A 156 1.87 15.22 -20.03
CA CYS A 156 2.98 15.29 -19.09
C CYS A 156 2.62 16.14 -17.85
N ARG A 157 2.70 15.54 -16.67
CA ARG A 157 2.41 16.18 -15.39
C ARG A 157 3.52 15.96 -14.38
N VAL A 158 3.83 17.01 -13.63
CA VAL A 158 4.75 16.97 -12.49
C VAL A 158 3.96 17.39 -11.25
N THR A 159 4.01 16.56 -10.21
CA THR A 159 3.24 16.71 -8.99
C THR A 159 4.13 16.80 -7.78
N LEU A 160 3.77 17.71 -6.86
CA LEU A 160 4.64 18.14 -5.77
C LEU A 160 4.00 17.74 -4.44
N GLY A 161 4.47 16.65 -3.83
CA GLY A 161 3.82 16.05 -2.67
C GLY A 161 3.78 16.89 -1.40
N HIS A 162 4.65 17.90 -1.27
CA HIS A 162 4.70 18.75 -0.08
C HIS A 162 5.18 20.18 -0.36
N ARG A 163 4.73 21.11 0.49
CA ARG A 163 5.00 22.56 0.38
C ARG A 163 6.50 22.91 0.33
N GLN A 164 7.33 22.25 1.14
CA GLN A 164 8.78 22.50 1.19
C GLN A 164 9.49 22.17 -0.13
N LEU A 165 9.03 21.13 -0.86
CA LEU A 165 9.51 20.82 -2.20
C LEU A 165 9.10 21.91 -3.19
N HIS A 166 7.82 22.32 -3.18
CA HIS A 166 7.35 23.42 -4.04
C HIS A 166 8.12 24.72 -3.79
N GLU A 167 8.33 25.13 -2.55
CA GLU A 167 9.08 26.35 -2.21
C GLU A 167 10.56 26.26 -2.61
N SER A 168 11.17 25.07 -2.54
CA SER A 168 12.57 24.87 -2.93
C SER A 168 12.73 24.83 -4.45
N ALA A 169 11.86 24.10 -5.15
CA ALA A 169 11.81 24.06 -6.61
C ALA A 169 11.42 25.42 -7.23
N ALA A 170 10.64 26.25 -6.53
CA ALA A 170 10.36 27.63 -6.93
C ALA A 170 11.61 28.51 -6.81
N ARG A 171 12.31 28.46 -5.67
CA ARG A 171 13.56 29.22 -5.44
C ARG A 171 14.68 28.81 -6.40
N ALA A 172 14.77 27.53 -6.75
CA ALA A 172 15.72 27.01 -7.74
C ALA A 172 15.29 27.24 -9.21
N GLY A 173 14.18 27.96 -9.46
CA GLY A 173 13.68 28.25 -10.82
C GLY A 173 13.07 27.05 -11.57
N LEU A 174 13.18 25.83 -11.03
CA LEU A 174 12.73 24.58 -11.65
C LEU A 174 11.25 24.62 -12.05
N LEU A 175 10.37 25.16 -11.19
CA LEU A 175 8.94 25.28 -11.54
C LEU A 175 8.68 26.18 -12.75
N SER A 176 9.58 27.13 -13.05
CA SER A 176 9.51 27.93 -14.27
C SER A 176 10.01 27.12 -15.46
N ALA A 177 11.19 26.49 -15.35
CA ALA A 177 11.78 25.67 -16.41
C ALA A 177 10.86 24.53 -16.86
N LEU A 178 10.26 23.79 -15.93
CA LEU A 178 9.35 22.67 -16.21
C LEU A 178 8.03 23.14 -16.87
N ARG A 179 7.50 24.31 -16.46
CA ARG A 179 6.31 24.93 -17.10
C ARG A 179 6.64 25.44 -18.50
N VAL A 180 7.81 26.03 -18.70
CA VAL A 180 8.30 26.48 -20.02
C VAL A 180 8.49 25.28 -20.95
N ALA A 181 9.03 24.17 -20.45
CA ALA A 181 9.11 22.90 -21.19
C ALA A 181 7.72 22.33 -21.54
N GLY A 182 6.65 22.70 -20.83
CA GLY A 182 5.27 22.38 -21.17
C GLY A 182 4.56 21.43 -20.20
N ALA A 183 5.23 20.97 -19.14
CA ALA A 183 4.61 20.08 -18.16
C ALA A 183 3.60 20.81 -17.26
N ARG A 184 2.47 20.15 -16.98
CA ARG A 184 1.48 20.63 -16.00
C ARG A 184 2.03 20.44 -14.59
N ILE A 185 2.22 21.53 -13.84
CA ILE A 185 2.57 21.49 -12.42
C ILE A 185 1.29 21.47 -11.60
N GLU A 186 1.00 20.36 -10.93
CA GLU A 186 -0.24 20.14 -10.18
C GLU A 186 0.06 19.71 -8.72
N MET A 187 -0.94 19.71 -7.83
CA MET A 187 -0.85 19.16 -6.47
C MET A 187 -1.84 18.02 -6.10
N PRO A 188 -2.28 17.12 -7.02
CA PRO A 188 -3.00 15.91 -6.64
C PRO A 188 -2.03 14.86 -6.05
N LEU A 189 -2.48 14.16 -5.01
CA LEU A 189 -1.69 13.15 -4.30
C LEU A 189 -1.61 11.77 -4.99
N ALA A 190 -2.23 11.60 -6.17
CA ALA A 190 -2.16 10.37 -6.95
C ALA A 190 -2.53 10.64 -8.42
N PRO A 191 -1.95 9.89 -9.39
CA PRO A 191 -2.42 9.90 -10.77
C PRO A 191 -3.87 9.38 -10.89
N PRO A 192 -4.63 9.79 -11.91
CA PRO A 192 -5.87 9.13 -12.31
C PRO A 192 -5.57 7.85 -13.12
N ARG A 193 -6.56 6.99 -13.37
CA ARG A 193 -6.44 5.88 -14.34
C ARG A 193 -6.19 6.45 -15.76
N PRO A 194 -5.19 5.97 -16.53
CA PRO A 194 -4.95 6.43 -17.89
C PRO A 194 -6.03 5.88 -18.83
N ARG A 195 -6.18 6.49 -20.02
CA ARG A 195 -7.22 6.13 -20.99
C ARG A 195 -6.91 4.76 -21.64
N PRO A 196 -7.79 3.74 -21.53
CA PRO A 196 -7.58 2.46 -22.20
C PRO A 196 -7.44 2.63 -23.71
N GLY A 197 -6.47 1.93 -24.31
CA GLY A 197 -6.25 1.95 -25.77
C GLY A 197 -5.64 3.23 -26.35
N ALA A 198 -5.28 4.23 -25.54
CA ALA A 198 -4.65 5.45 -26.03
C ALA A 198 -3.16 5.26 -26.41
N GLY A 199 -2.44 4.44 -25.66
CA GLY A 199 -1.00 4.19 -25.81
C GLY A 199 -0.36 3.84 -24.46
N LEU A 200 0.97 3.92 -24.40
CA LEU A 200 1.73 3.77 -23.17
C LEU A 200 1.51 4.98 -22.25
N ALA A 201 1.39 4.72 -20.95
CA ALA A 201 1.26 5.73 -19.90
C ALA A 201 2.28 5.44 -18.80
N LEU A 202 3.22 6.36 -18.58
CA LEU A 202 4.42 6.17 -17.76
C LEU A 202 4.35 6.96 -16.45
N ALA A 203 4.90 6.41 -15.36
CA ALA A 203 4.96 7.11 -14.08
C ALA A 203 6.26 6.87 -13.28
N CYS A 204 6.76 7.91 -12.61
CA CYS A 204 7.88 7.82 -11.65
C CYS A 204 7.52 8.55 -10.33
N GLY A 205 8.05 8.11 -9.19
CA GLY A 205 7.73 8.68 -7.87
C GLY A 205 6.24 8.71 -7.52
N ALA A 206 5.44 7.76 -8.04
CA ALA A 206 3.98 7.84 -8.05
C ALA A 206 3.32 6.61 -7.37
N PRO A 207 3.03 6.66 -6.06
CA PRO A 207 2.38 5.56 -5.33
C PRO A 207 1.07 5.10 -5.95
N GLY A 208 0.95 3.78 -6.16
CA GLY A 208 -0.26 3.16 -6.71
C GLY A 208 -0.53 3.48 -8.19
N ALA A 209 0.42 4.07 -8.92
CA ALA A 209 0.29 4.27 -10.36
C ALA A 209 0.15 2.93 -11.11
N ARG A 210 0.99 1.94 -10.79
CA ARG A 210 0.92 0.59 -11.38
C ARG A 210 -0.45 -0.08 -11.19
N ALA A 211 -1.02 0.00 -9.99
CA ALA A 211 -2.36 -0.52 -9.68
C ALA A 211 -3.49 0.21 -10.44
N GLN A 212 -3.23 1.43 -10.94
CA GLN A 212 -4.15 2.18 -11.80
C GLN A 212 -3.87 1.99 -13.30
N GLY A 213 -2.99 1.08 -13.72
CA GLY A 213 -2.73 0.82 -15.14
C GLY A 213 -1.58 1.63 -15.75
N TRP A 214 -0.78 2.34 -14.95
CA TRP A 214 0.45 2.98 -15.42
C TRP A 214 1.61 1.99 -15.47
N HIS A 215 2.58 2.28 -16.32
CA HIS A 215 3.86 1.58 -16.40
C HIS A 215 4.86 2.38 -15.57
N GLU A 216 5.36 1.83 -14.47
CA GLU A 216 6.29 2.56 -13.61
C GLU A 216 7.72 2.50 -14.18
N SER A 217 8.44 3.61 -14.19
CA SER A 217 9.78 3.72 -14.79
C SER A 217 10.60 4.81 -14.08
N GLY A 218 11.90 4.90 -14.33
CA GLY A 218 12.76 5.95 -13.77
C GLY A 218 12.41 7.35 -14.26
N VAL A 219 12.81 8.38 -13.50
CA VAL A 219 12.48 9.78 -13.84
C VAL A 219 13.03 10.20 -15.20
N LEU A 220 14.21 9.72 -15.59
CA LEU A 220 14.83 10.07 -16.86
C LEU A 220 14.25 9.31 -18.07
N ALA A 221 13.77 8.07 -17.87
CA ALA A 221 12.98 7.37 -18.89
C ALA A 221 11.62 8.04 -19.11
N CYS A 222 10.98 8.52 -18.02
CA CYS A 222 9.78 9.36 -18.10
C CYS A 222 10.08 10.71 -18.79
N ALA A 223 11.22 11.35 -18.47
CA ALA A 223 11.64 12.61 -19.07
C ALA A 223 11.86 12.51 -20.58
N ALA A 224 12.56 11.46 -21.05
CA ALA A 224 12.80 11.20 -22.46
C ALA A 224 11.49 10.93 -23.20
N ALA A 225 10.64 10.03 -22.67
CA ALA A 225 9.35 9.70 -23.25
C ALA A 225 8.40 10.91 -23.38
N ALA A 226 8.54 11.92 -22.51
CA ALA A 226 7.82 13.19 -22.63
C ALA A 226 8.33 14.07 -23.79
N LEU A 227 9.60 13.94 -24.20
CA LEU A 227 10.21 14.69 -25.32
C LEU A 227 10.10 14.00 -26.68
N THR A 228 9.66 12.74 -26.73
CA THR A 228 9.61 11.93 -27.98
C THR A 228 8.20 11.52 -28.40
N ALA A 229 7.20 11.49 -27.49
CA ALA A 229 5.87 10.89 -27.70
C ALA A 229 5.87 9.41 -28.15
N MET A 230 7.04 8.77 -28.21
CA MET A 230 7.23 7.35 -28.48
C MET A 230 8.27 6.79 -27.52
N TYR A 231 8.16 5.52 -27.20
CA TYR A 231 9.09 4.80 -26.34
C TYR A 231 10.32 4.32 -27.12
N VAL A 232 11.05 5.28 -27.69
CA VAL A 232 12.27 5.12 -28.49
C VAL A 232 13.23 6.27 -28.14
N LEU A 233 14.54 6.09 -28.35
CA LEU A 233 15.52 7.18 -28.25
C LEU A 233 15.48 8.09 -29.50
N ASP A 234 16.01 9.31 -29.32
CA ASP A 234 16.45 10.30 -30.34
C ASP A 234 15.45 11.41 -30.78
N ASP A 235 15.99 12.50 -31.32
CA ASP A 235 15.42 13.86 -31.36
C ASP A 235 14.42 14.15 -32.51
N ARG A 236 13.29 14.86 -32.22
CA ARG A 236 12.81 16.14 -32.85
C ARG A 236 11.26 16.41 -32.83
N LEU A 237 10.89 17.58 -32.27
CA LEU A 237 9.93 18.61 -32.80
C LEU A 237 8.41 18.35 -33.12
N ILE A 238 7.52 19.11 -32.41
CA ILE A 238 6.48 20.08 -32.91
C ILE A 238 4.93 19.73 -32.99
N GLU A 239 4.12 20.42 -32.14
CA GLU A 239 2.79 21.11 -32.32
C GLU A 239 1.39 20.59 -31.80
N ARG A 240 0.59 21.56 -31.29
CA ARG A 240 -0.53 21.57 -30.28
C ARG A 240 -1.99 21.51 -30.82
N PRO A 241 -3.10 21.45 -30.00
CA PRO A 241 -3.31 21.28 -28.52
C PRO A 241 -4.28 20.08 -28.19
N ALA A 242 -5.20 19.92 -27.18
CA ALA A 242 -5.90 20.79 -26.20
C ALA A 242 -6.46 20.11 -24.89
N SER A 243 -7.81 20.02 -24.69
CA SER A 243 -8.53 20.33 -23.41
C SER A 243 -9.81 19.47 -23.11
N GLU A 244 -10.63 19.55 -22.03
CA GLU A 244 -10.52 19.85 -20.57
C GLU A 244 -11.79 19.34 -19.77
N PRO A 245 -11.82 19.29 -18.40
CA PRO A 245 -12.85 18.59 -17.59
C PRO A 245 -13.47 19.34 -16.35
N THR A 246 -14.42 18.69 -15.64
CA THR A 246 -15.27 19.23 -14.53
C THR A 246 -14.94 18.73 -13.08
N PRO A 247 -15.50 19.36 -11.99
CA PRO A 247 -15.03 19.22 -10.59
C PRO A 247 -15.81 18.24 -9.66
N PRO A 248 -15.32 17.97 -8.42
CA PRO A 248 -15.92 17.06 -7.42
C PRO A 248 -16.80 17.73 -6.34
N VAL A 249 -17.32 16.95 -5.38
CA VAL A 249 -18.30 17.35 -4.34
C VAL A 249 -17.93 16.80 -2.95
N ASP A 250 -18.17 17.57 -1.88
CA ASP A 250 -17.91 17.22 -0.47
C ASP A 250 -19.05 16.43 0.21
N GLY A 251 -18.73 15.75 1.33
CA GLY A 251 -19.69 15.01 2.16
C GLY A 251 -19.38 15.10 3.67
N ALA A 252 -20.43 15.17 4.50
CA ALA A 252 -20.32 15.31 5.95
C ALA A 252 -19.97 13.98 6.66
N ARG A 253 -19.71 14.04 7.97
CA ARG A 253 -19.22 12.92 8.80
C ARG A 253 -20.12 12.69 10.02
N ASP A 254 -20.66 11.48 10.17
CA ASP A 254 -21.35 11.04 11.39
C ASP A 254 -20.48 10.08 12.21
N GLY A 255 -20.54 10.20 13.54
CA GLY A 255 -19.39 9.94 14.42
C GLY A 255 -19.31 8.60 15.17
N THR A 256 -19.96 7.53 14.73
CA THR A 256 -19.99 6.23 15.44
C THR A 256 -19.23 5.11 14.72
N TRP A 257 -17.94 4.98 15.04
CA TRP A 257 -17.12 3.84 14.59
C TRP A 257 -17.54 2.53 15.29
N PRO A 258 -17.68 1.40 14.55
CA PRO A 258 -18.03 0.11 15.11
C PRO A 258 -16.86 -0.50 15.89
N ARG A 259 -17.11 -1.61 16.57
CA ARG A 259 -16.09 -2.41 17.26
C ARG A 259 -16.37 -3.88 17.03
N GLY A 260 -15.32 -4.69 17.01
CA GLY A 260 -15.44 -6.14 16.91
C GLY A 260 -16.39 -6.67 18.00
N PRO A 261 -17.40 -7.47 17.66
CA PRO A 261 -18.23 -8.12 18.66
C PRO A 261 -17.38 -9.10 19.48
N ARG A 262 -17.44 -8.97 20.81
CA ARG A 262 -16.76 -9.86 21.77
C ARG A 262 -17.09 -11.33 21.47
N ILE A 263 -16.15 -12.24 21.76
CA ILE A 263 -16.41 -13.68 21.73
C ILE A 263 -16.95 -14.09 23.11
N THR A 264 -18.17 -14.63 23.15
CA THR A 264 -18.93 -14.90 24.39
C THR A 264 -19.60 -16.28 24.42
N GLY A 265 -19.30 -17.15 23.46
CA GLY A 265 -19.90 -18.48 23.30
C GLY A 265 -19.68 -19.04 21.89
N PRO A 266 -20.29 -20.20 21.58
CA PRO A 266 -20.23 -20.84 20.27
C PRO A 266 -20.58 -19.87 19.14
N LEU A 267 -19.68 -19.75 18.17
CA LEU A 267 -19.77 -18.70 17.16
C LEU A 267 -20.40 -19.23 15.87
N ARG A 268 -21.64 -18.81 15.62
CA ARG A 268 -22.43 -19.21 14.44
C ARG A 268 -22.51 -18.09 13.40
N GLY A 269 -22.66 -18.48 12.14
CA GLY A 269 -23.07 -17.59 11.05
C GLY A 269 -23.01 -18.25 9.68
N THR A 270 -23.64 -17.63 8.69
CA THR A 270 -23.67 -18.11 7.30
C THR A 270 -22.34 -17.88 6.59
N VAL A 271 -21.94 -18.79 5.70
CA VAL A 271 -20.89 -18.52 4.69
C VAL A 271 -21.45 -17.57 3.64
N LEU A 272 -21.06 -16.31 3.73
CA LEU A 272 -21.56 -15.21 2.90
C LEU A 272 -20.87 -15.10 1.54
N LEU A 273 -19.68 -15.70 1.41
CA LEU A 273 -18.81 -15.58 0.25
C LEU A 273 -17.81 -16.75 0.20
N VAL A 274 -17.53 -17.25 -1.01
CA VAL A 274 -16.44 -18.19 -1.28
C VAL A 274 -15.61 -17.63 -2.42
N LEU A 275 -14.29 -17.57 -2.25
CA LEU A 275 -13.33 -16.93 -3.14
C LEU A 275 -12.17 -17.86 -3.49
N GLY A 276 -11.56 -17.64 -4.66
CA GLY A 276 -10.35 -18.36 -5.09
C GLY A 276 -9.06 -17.85 -4.45
N ASP A 277 -7.93 -18.31 -4.98
CA ASP A 277 -6.59 -17.86 -4.61
C ASP A 277 -6.30 -16.40 -5.06
N HIS A 278 -5.36 -15.74 -4.41
CA HIS A 278 -4.77 -14.42 -4.75
C HIS A 278 -5.76 -13.23 -4.81
N VAL A 279 -6.73 -13.17 -3.88
CA VAL A 279 -7.63 -12.01 -3.74
C VAL A 279 -7.00 -10.94 -2.86
N GLY A 280 -6.43 -9.91 -3.50
CA GLY A 280 -5.81 -8.76 -2.82
C GLY A 280 -6.77 -7.68 -2.33
N THR A 281 -6.26 -6.72 -1.52
CA THR A 281 -7.10 -5.74 -0.79
C THR A 281 -7.96 -4.85 -1.69
N ASP A 282 -7.51 -4.51 -2.90
CA ASP A 282 -8.29 -3.71 -3.86
C ASP A 282 -9.42 -4.49 -4.55
N ARG A 283 -9.47 -5.82 -4.43
CA ARG A 283 -10.67 -6.63 -4.77
C ARG A 283 -11.62 -6.76 -3.58
N ILE A 284 -11.10 -6.69 -2.35
CA ILE A 284 -11.88 -6.69 -1.10
C ILE A 284 -12.60 -5.35 -0.91
N LEU A 285 -11.91 -4.22 -1.14
CA LEU A 285 -12.47 -2.86 -1.08
C LEU A 285 -11.87 -1.98 -2.20
N PRO A 286 -12.55 -1.84 -3.35
CA PRO A 286 -12.01 -1.15 -4.53
C PRO A 286 -11.78 0.36 -4.31
N TRP A 287 -10.56 0.75 -3.91
CA TRP A 287 -10.21 2.09 -3.42
C TRP A 287 -10.06 3.19 -4.50
N GLY A 288 -10.91 3.15 -5.52
CA GLY A 288 -10.98 4.17 -6.57
C GLY A 288 -11.64 5.47 -6.12
N ALA A 289 -11.71 6.44 -7.04
CA ALA A 289 -12.29 7.76 -6.80
C ALA A 289 -13.77 7.78 -6.32
N ARG A 290 -14.50 6.65 -6.43
CA ARG A 290 -15.87 6.50 -5.89
C ARG A 290 -15.90 6.10 -4.41
N VAL A 291 -14.89 5.37 -3.94
CA VAL A 291 -14.87 4.75 -2.60
C VAL A 291 -13.98 5.53 -1.63
N ARG A 292 -12.85 6.08 -2.12
CA ARG A 292 -11.94 6.92 -1.31
C ARG A 292 -12.64 8.11 -0.60
N PRO A 293 -13.62 8.82 -1.20
CA PRO A 293 -14.36 9.88 -0.50
C PRO A 293 -15.25 9.36 0.65
N LEU A 294 -15.61 8.08 0.62
CA LEU A 294 -16.48 7.44 1.62
C LEU A 294 -15.72 6.92 2.84
N ALA A 295 -14.41 7.14 2.94
CA ALA A 295 -13.58 6.68 4.07
C ALA A 295 -14.12 7.08 5.46
N SER A 296 -14.91 8.16 5.55
CA SER A 296 -15.59 8.62 6.77
C SER A 296 -17.11 8.46 6.77
N ASP A 297 -17.73 7.90 5.72
CA ASP A 297 -19.14 7.46 5.71
C ASP A 297 -19.15 5.93 5.65
N LEU A 298 -19.08 5.31 6.83
CA LEU A 298 -18.98 3.87 6.94
C LEU A 298 -20.24 3.14 6.43
N ALA A 299 -21.41 3.76 6.54
CA ALA A 299 -22.67 3.14 6.11
C ALA A 299 -22.68 2.92 4.58
N ARG A 300 -22.15 3.89 3.82
CA ARG A 300 -21.93 3.76 2.37
C ARG A 300 -20.70 2.93 2.04
N LEU A 301 -19.58 3.11 2.76
CA LEU A 301 -18.33 2.38 2.56
C LEU A 301 -18.50 0.85 2.69
N ALA A 302 -19.28 0.41 3.68
CA ALA A 302 -19.67 -0.99 3.85
C ALA A 302 -20.45 -1.54 2.64
N GLY A 303 -21.17 -0.69 1.91
CA GLY A 303 -21.81 -1.05 0.64
C GLY A 303 -20.83 -1.39 -0.49
N HIS A 304 -19.54 -1.05 -0.36
CA HIS A 304 -18.51 -1.32 -1.36
C HIS A 304 -17.61 -2.53 -1.03
N LEU A 305 -17.75 -3.15 0.15
CA LEU A 305 -16.98 -4.34 0.51
C LEU A 305 -17.39 -5.51 -0.39
N PHE A 306 -16.42 -6.13 -1.06
CA PHE A 306 -16.56 -7.14 -2.12
C PHE A 306 -17.45 -6.76 -3.32
N ALA A 307 -17.95 -5.52 -3.41
CA ALA A 307 -18.91 -5.10 -4.44
C ALA A 307 -18.37 -5.12 -5.88
N GLY A 308 -17.03 -5.15 -6.04
CA GLY A 308 -16.37 -5.37 -7.33
C GLY A 308 -16.34 -6.84 -7.79
N VAL A 309 -16.83 -7.77 -6.97
CA VAL A 309 -16.93 -9.21 -7.26
C VAL A 309 -18.38 -9.70 -7.11
N TYR A 310 -19.07 -9.25 -6.06
CA TYR A 310 -20.48 -9.58 -5.77
C TYR A 310 -21.23 -8.33 -5.28
N SER A 311 -22.06 -7.74 -6.14
CA SER A 311 -22.76 -6.48 -5.86
C SER A 311 -23.84 -6.58 -4.78
N ASP A 312 -24.33 -7.79 -4.49
CA ASP A 312 -25.32 -8.08 -3.45
C ASP A 312 -24.72 -8.37 -2.06
N PHE A 313 -23.39 -8.57 -1.97
CA PHE A 313 -22.72 -9.05 -0.75
C PHE A 313 -23.09 -8.23 0.49
N ALA A 314 -23.06 -6.90 0.39
CA ALA A 314 -23.37 -6.02 1.51
C ALA A 314 -24.85 -6.01 1.92
N ALA A 315 -25.76 -6.50 1.06
CA ALA A 315 -27.16 -6.74 1.43
C ALA A 315 -27.30 -8.12 2.10
N ARG A 316 -26.69 -9.16 1.50
CA ARG A 316 -26.63 -10.53 2.01
C ARG A 316 -26.05 -10.60 3.44
N ALA A 317 -24.96 -9.90 3.70
CA ALA A 317 -24.32 -9.84 5.02
C ALA A 317 -25.24 -9.22 6.09
N ARG A 318 -25.88 -8.09 5.77
CA ARG A 318 -26.85 -7.44 6.67
C ARG A 318 -28.09 -8.30 6.93
N ALA A 319 -28.51 -9.12 5.97
CA ALA A 319 -29.65 -10.03 6.13
C ALA A 319 -29.32 -11.25 7.01
N ALA A 320 -28.09 -11.78 6.94
CA ALA A 320 -27.63 -12.87 7.80
C ALA A 320 -27.29 -12.39 9.23
N GLY A 321 -26.82 -11.14 9.38
CA GLY A 321 -26.49 -10.52 10.66
C GLY A 321 -25.18 -11.03 11.31
N GLN A 322 -24.83 -12.29 11.11
CA GLN A 322 -23.51 -12.85 11.38
C GLN A 322 -23.07 -13.76 10.25
N GLY A 323 -21.80 -13.65 9.83
CA GLY A 323 -21.30 -14.54 8.77
C GLY A 323 -19.80 -14.49 8.51
N TRP A 324 -19.41 -15.29 7.52
CA TRP A 324 -18.04 -15.67 7.24
C TRP A 324 -17.69 -15.50 5.76
N VAL A 325 -16.41 -15.23 5.47
CA VAL A 325 -15.85 -15.24 4.11
C VAL A 325 -14.84 -16.38 4.01
N VAL A 326 -15.00 -17.24 2.99
CA VAL A 326 -14.04 -18.31 2.65
C VAL A 326 -13.20 -17.87 1.46
N ALA A 327 -11.90 -18.16 1.48
CA ALA A 327 -10.95 -17.78 0.42
C ALA A 327 -9.84 -18.82 0.20
N GLY A 328 -9.13 -18.69 -0.92
CA GLY A 328 -7.98 -19.52 -1.26
C GLY A 328 -6.67 -19.11 -0.58
N ARG A 329 -5.56 -19.24 -1.31
CA ARG A 329 -4.21 -18.83 -0.91
C ARG A 329 -3.98 -17.32 -1.08
N ASP A 330 -2.98 -16.77 -0.40
CA ASP A 330 -2.51 -15.38 -0.47
C ASP A 330 -3.67 -14.36 -0.35
N PHE A 331 -4.59 -14.58 0.59
CA PHE A 331 -5.73 -13.71 0.79
C PHE A 331 -5.34 -12.40 1.51
N GLY A 332 -5.80 -11.27 0.96
CA GLY A 332 -5.59 -9.95 1.56
C GLY A 332 -4.25 -9.28 1.23
N VAL A 333 -3.47 -9.79 0.27
CA VAL A 333 -2.24 -9.14 -0.20
C VAL A 333 -2.54 -7.75 -0.79
N GLY A 334 -1.78 -6.73 -0.42
CA GLY A 334 -1.90 -5.39 -0.99
C GLY A 334 -1.76 -4.28 0.06
N PRO A 335 -2.04 -3.01 -0.31
CA PRO A 335 -2.01 -1.90 0.63
C PRO A 335 -2.99 -2.12 1.78
N ARG A 336 -2.53 -1.89 3.01
CA ARG A 336 -3.32 -1.95 4.24
C ARG A 336 -4.38 -0.83 4.24
N ARG A 337 -5.64 -1.19 4.52
CA ARG A 337 -6.81 -0.30 4.57
C ARG A 337 -7.67 -0.64 5.78
N GLU A 338 -7.54 0.09 6.88
CA GLU A 338 -8.29 -0.12 8.14
C GLU A 338 -9.82 -0.13 7.91
N GLU A 339 -10.26 0.59 6.89
CA GLU A 339 -11.60 0.62 6.33
C GLU A 339 -12.17 -0.77 6.02
N ILE A 340 -11.34 -1.75 5.62
CA ILE A 340 -11.76 -3.13 5.37
C ILE A 340 -12.26 -3.78 6.66
N GLY A 341 -11.51 -3.64 7.76
CA GLY A 341 -11.89 -4.22 9.05
C GLY A 341 -13.15 -3.56 9.61
N LEU A 342 -13.22 -2.23 9.52
CA LEU A 342 -14.38 -1.45 9.96
C LEU A 342 -15.65 -1.79 9.14
N ALA A 343 -15.52 -1.91 7.81
CA ALA A 343 -16.63 -2.29 6.94
C ALA A 343 -17.08 -3.75 7.18
N ALA A 344 -16.14 -4.67 7.39
CA ALA A 344 -16.44 -6.07 7.70
C ALA A 344 -17.22 -6.20 9.02
N VAL A 345 -16.76 -5.55 10.08
CA VAL A 345 -17.46 -5.50 11.37
C VAL A 345 -18.84 -4.85 11.23
N ALA A 346 -18.97 -3.75 10.47
CA ALA A 346 -20.25 -3.07 10.25
C ALA A 346 -21.27 -3.89 9.42
N LEU A 347 -20.81 -4.92 8.70
CA LEU A 347 -21.66 -5.89 7.99
C LEU A 347 -21.94 -7.17 8.81
N GLY A 348 -21.47 -7.26 10.06
CA GLY A 348 -21.64 -8.45 10.90
C GLY A 348 -20.71 -9.61 10.57
N ILE A 349 -19.66 -9.40 9.77
CA ILE A 349 -18.66 -10.45 9.52
C ILE A 349 -17.96 -10.77 10.83
N ARG A 350 -17.91 -12.06 11.20
CA ARG A 350 -17.28 -12.54 12.45
C ARG A 350 -15.85 -13.02 12.24
N GLY A 351 -15.54 -13.51 11.04
CA GLY A 351 -14.22 -13.96 10.66
C GLY A 351 -14.11 -14.37 9.20
N LEU A 352 -12.90 -14.76 8.82
CA LEU A 352 -12.54 -15.19 7.48
C LEU A 352 -11.73 -16.49 7.57
N LEU A 353 -11.98 -17.40 6.64
CA LEU A 353 -11.30 -18.68 6.51
C LEU A 353 -10.50 -18.69 5.20
N ALA A 354 -9.20 -19.03 5.24
CA ALA A 354 -8.36 -19.05 4.05
C ALA A 354 -7.35 -20.20 4.05
N ARG A 355 -6.76 -20.53 2.89
CA ARG A 355 -5.58 -21.43 2.83
C ARG A 355 -4.32 -20.72 3.30
N SER A 356 -4.18 -19.44 2.97
CA SER A 356 -3.16 -18.57 3.57
C SER A 356 -3.59 -17.09 3.50
N PHE A 357 -3.11 -16.30 4.46
CA PHE A 357 -3.33 -14.86 4.54
C PHE A 357 -2.02 -14.10 4.32
N ASP A 358 -2.14 -12.86 3.85
CA ASP A 358 -1.10 -11.86 4.04
C ASP A 358 -0.89 -11.55 5.55
N PRO A 359 0.37 -11.45 6.05
CA PRO A 359 0.64 -11.20 7.47
C PRO A 359 0.15 -9.84 7.99
N GLU A 360 0.21 -8.77 7.20
CA GLU A 360 -0.31 -7.47 7.60
C GLU A 360 -1.83 -7.47 7.60
N PHE A 361 -2.45 -8.11 6.62
CA PHE A 361 -3.90 -8.31 6.59
C PHE A 361 -4.40 -9.10 7.80
N ARG A 362 -3.68 -10.16 8.20
CA ARG A 362 -3.98 -10.91 9.44
C ARG A 362 -3.84 -10.01 10.69
N SER A 363 -2.83 -9.13 10.75
CA SER A 363 -2.69 -8.15 11.84
C SER A 363 -3.84 -7.13 11.85
N LEU A 364 -4.34 -6.72 10.69
CA LEU A 364 -5.50 -5.84 10.58
C LEU A 364 -6.78 -6.52 11.09
N LEU A 365 -7.08 -7.75 10.65
CA LEU A 365 -8.25 -8.50 11.12
C LEU A 365 -8.26 -8.64 12.66
N ARG A 366 -7.10 -9.00 13.25
CA ARG A 366 -6.90 -9.09 14.70
C ARG A 366 -7.29 -7.81 15.45
N ARG A 367 -6.83 -6.65 14.96
CA ARG A 367 -7.09 -5.33 15.57
C ARG A 367 -8.58 -4.97 15.63
N HIS A 368 -9.36 -5.44 14.65
CA HIS A 368 -10.82 -5.24 14.57
C HIS A 368 -11.63 -6.37 15.24
N GLY A 369 -10.98 -7.35 15.86
CA GLY A 369 -11.65 -8.48 16.53
C GLY A 369 -12.23 -9.52 15.57
N LEU A 370 -11.77 -9.54 14.32
CA LEU A 370 -12.17 -10.51 13.30
C LEU A 370 -11.25 -11.74 13.37
N LEU A 371 -11.84 -12.93 13.42
CA LEU A 371 -11.07 -14.17 13.38
C LEU A 371 -10.45 -14.38 11.99
N ALA A 372 -9.16 -14.65 11.93
CA ALA A 372 -8.45 -15.03 10.72
C ALA A 372 -7.99 -16.50 10.87
N LEU A 373 -8.72 -17.40 10.23
CA LEU A 373 -8.60 -18.85 10.44
C LEU A 373 -8.03 -19.52 9.19
N ARG A 374 -6.93 -20.26 9.36
CA ARG A 374 -6.27 -20.97 8.27
C ARG A 374 -6.69 -22.43 8.27
N PHE A 375 -7.08 -22.98 7.12
CA PHE A 375 -7.38 -24.41 7.00
C PHE A 375 -6.16 -25.28 7.38
N ALA A 376 -6.41 -26.44 7.99
CA ALA A 376 -5.39 -27.44 8.28
C ALA A 376 -4.99 -28.22 7.01
N ASP A 377 -5.98 -28.68 6.24
CA ASP A 377 -5.82 -29.23 4.89
C ASP A 377 -6.28 -28.21 3.84
N GLU A 378 -5.55 -28.06 2.73
CA GLU A 378 -5.98 -27.18 1.64
C GLU A 378 -7.23 -27.69 0.90
N LEU A 379 -7.57 -28.98 1.03
CA LEU A 379 -8.75 -29.61 0.45
C LEU A 379 -10.05 -29.22 1.19
N ASP A 380 -9.98 -28.90 2.48
CA ASP A 380 -11.13 -28.57 3.34
C ASP A 380 -11.93 -27.35 2.84
N LEU A 381 -11.34 -26.49 2.01
CA LEU A 381 -12.03 -25.38 1.36
C LEU A 381 -13.29 -25.84 0.60
N ALA A 382 -13.26 -27.03 -0.02
CA ALA A 382 -14.41 -27.59 -0.75
C ALA A 382 -15.57 -28.07 0.16
N ALA A 383 -15.31 -28.19 1.47
CA ALA A 383 -16.32 -28.54 2.47
C ALA A 383 -17.26 -27.37 2.82
N LEU A 384 -16.92 -26.13 2.42
CA LEU A 384 -17.71 -24.93 2.69
C LEU A 384 -18.23 -24.29 1.38
N ALA A 385 -19.55 -24.13 1.29
CA ALA A 385 -20.24 -23.53 0.15
C ALA A 385 -20.98 -22.24 0.54
N LEU A 386 -21.31 -21.43 -0.47
CA LEU A 386 -22.08 -20.18 -0.30
C LEU A 386 -23.48 -20.49 0.25
N GLY A 387 -23.79 -19.98 1.45
CA GLY A 387 -25.07 -20.25 2.14
C GLY A 387 -25.03 -21.39 3.16
N ASP A 388 -23.89 -22.06 3.37
CA ASP A 388 -23.75 -23.03 4.47
C ASP A 388 -23.76 -22.31 5.83
N GLU A 389 -24.47 -22.88 6.82
CA GLU A 389 -24.39 -22.44 8.21
C GLU A 389 -23.21 -23.11 8.90
N VAL A 390 -22.32 -22.32 9.51
CA VAL A 390 -21.14 -22.84 10.22
C VAL A 390 -21.11 -22.40 11.69
N GLU A 391 -20.60 -23.29 12.54
CA GLU A 391 -20.41 -23.10 13.97
C GLU A 391 -18.95 -23.40 14.36
N ILE A 392 -18.35 -22.57 15.21
CA ILE A 392 -17.16 -22.95 15.99
C ILE A 392 -17.65 -23.19 17.43
N PRO A 393 -17.81 -24.46 17.87
CA PRO A 393 -18.44 -24.79 19.14
C PRO A 393 -17.52 -24.51 20.34
N ASP A 394 -16.21 -24.58 20.15
CA ASP A 394 -15.22 -24.51 21.22
C ASP A 394 -14.90 -23.06 21.65
N LEU A 395 -15.66 -22.05 21.21
CA LEU A 395 -15.45 -20.66 21.60
C LEU A 395 -16.31 -20.29 22.85
N PRO A 396 -15.78 -19.51 23.81
CA PRO A 396 -14.45 -18.87 23.82
C PRO A 396 -13.33 -19.75 24.43
N ASP A 397 -13.67 -20.86 25.07
CA ASP A 397 -12.79 -21.56 26.02
C ASP A 397 -11.62 -22.30 25.34
N GLY A 398 -11.85 -22.85 24.15
CA GLY A 398 -10.87 -23.53 23.32
C GLY A 398 -9.95 -22.62 22.49
N PHE A 399 -10.10 -21.29 22.58
CA PHE A 399 -9.30 -20.32 21.82
C PHE A 399 -8.03 -19.96 22.60
N GLU A 400 -6.95 -20.68 22.36
CA GLU A 400 -5.68 -20.60 23.12
C GLU A 400 -4.48 -20.63 22.14
N GLU A 401 -3.35 -20.03 22.50
CA GLU A 401 -2.18 -19.97 21.61
C GLU A 401 -1.75 -21.36 21.09
N GLY A 402 -1.61 -21.49 19.77
CA GLY A 402 -1.22 -22.73 19.09
C GLY A 402 -2.31 -23.82 18.99
N LYS A 403 -3.48 -23.64 19.61
CA LYS A 403 -4.55 -24.65 19.64
C LYS A 403 -5.39 -24.63 18.36
N PRO A 404 -5.59 -25.78 17.68
CA PRO A 404 -6.52 -25.85 16.56
C PRO A 404 -7.97 -25.72 17.03
N LEU A 405 -8.80 -25.11 16.19
CA LEU A 405 -10.26 -25.01 16.36
C LEU A 405 -10.97 -25.91 15.33
N VAL A 406 -12.19 -26.33 15.63
CA VAL A 406 -13.03 -27.08 14.69
C VAL A 406 -14.16 -26.19 14.16
N VAL A 407 -14.29 -26.10 12.84
CA VAL A 407 -15.41 -25.46 12.15
C VAL A 407 -16.39 -26.54 11.73
N ARG A 408 -17.60 -26.51 12.27
CA ARG A 408 -18.69 -27.44 11.94
C ARG A 408 -19.60 -26.82 10.90
N ASN A 409 -19.75 -27.46 9.74
CA ASN A 409 -20.75 -27.11 8.75
C ASN A 409 -22.07 -27.82 9.09
N LEU A 410 -23.03 -27.05 9.62
CA LEU A 410 -24.32 -27.55 10.07
C LEU A 410 -25.23 -27.94 8.89
N THR A 411 -25.09 -27.29 7.73
CA THR A 411 -25.85 -27.59 6.52
C THR A 411 -25.41 -28.92 5.88
N ARG A 412 -24.11 -29.21 5.87
CA ARG A 412 -23.53 -30.37 5.16
C ARG A 412 -23.06 -31.51 6.09
N GLY A 413 -23.11 -31.33 7.41
CA GLY A 413 -22.76 -32.34 8.41
C GLY A 413 -21.25 -32.64 8.52
N VAL A 414 -20.39 -31.81 7.90
CA VAL A 414 -18.94 -32.01 7.87
C VAL A 414 -18.22 -31.11 8.88
N GLN A 415 -17.02 -31.53 9.29
CA GLN A 415 -16.19 -30.80 10.25
C GLN A 415 -14.81 -30.56 9.64
N VAL A 416 -14.29 -29.34 9.81
CA VAL A 416 -13.06 -28.84 9.19
C VAL A 416 -12.13 -28.36 10.30
N ALA A 417 -10.85 -28.76 10.25
CA ALA A 417 -9.85 -28.31 11.20
C ALA A 417 -9.21 -26.99 10.74
N VAL A 418 -9.08 -26.03 11.65
CA VAL A 418 -8.47 -24.72 11.37
C VAL A 418 -7.50 -24.29 12.47
N HIS A 419 -6.53 -23.45 12.10
CA HIS A 419 -5.55 -22.85 12.99
C HIS A 419 -5.69 -21.33 12.99
N HIS A 420 -5.24 -20.68 14.06
CA HIS A 420 -4.97 -19.25 14.07
C HIS A 420 -3.49 -19.02 14.36
N ASP A 421 -2.85 -18.17 13.57
CA ASP A 421 -1.45 -17.79 13.79
C ASP A 421 -1.40 -16.53 14.71
N LEU A 422 -1.91 -16.70 15.94
CA LEU A 422 -2.01 -15.66 16.98
C LEU A 422 -1.26 -16.09 18.25
N ASP A 423 -0.51 -15.15 18.81
CA ASP A 423 0.05 -15.15 20.16
C ASP A 423 -1.06 -14.96 21.21
N GLN A 424 -0.78 -15.28 22.49
CA GLN A 424 -1.75 -15.12 23.58
C GLN A 424 -2.28 -13.68 23.69
N ALA A 425 -1.44 -12.66 23.46
CA ALA A 425 -1.88 -11.27 23.39
C ALA A 425 -2.86 -11.02 22.21
N GLY A 426 -2.63 -11.63 21.06
CA GLY A 426 -3.53 -11.60 19.91
C GLY A 426 -4.84 -12.37 20.12
N VAL A 427 -4.80 -13.49 20.85
CA VAL A 427 -5.99 -14.22 21.31
C VAL A 427 -6.84 -13.33 22.22
N ASP A 428 -6.23 -12.66 23.19
CA ASP A 428 -6.95 -11.81 24.14
C ASP A 428 -7.45 -10.50 23.49
N GLU A 429 -6.72 -9.92 22.53
CA GLU A 429 -7.23 -8.85 21.65
C GLU A 429 -8.53 -9.29 20.95
N VAL A 430 -8.53 -10.45 20.30
CA VAL A 430 -9.69 -10.92 19.53
C VAL A 430 -10.84 -11.34 20.44
N ARG A 431 -10.57 -12.03 21.57
CA ARG A 431 -11.57 -12.34 22.61
C ARG A 431 -12.29 -11.08 23.09
N ALA A 432 -11.58 -9.96 23.26
CA ALA A 432 -12.14 -8.69 23.72
C ALA A 432 -13.01 -7.96 22.69
N GLY A 433 -12.95 -8.33 21.40
CA GLY A 433 -13.57 -7.57 20.30
C GLY A 433 -12.61 -6.60 19.59
N GLY A 434 -11.30 -6.90 19.63
CA GLY A 434 -10.24 -6.15 18.96
C GLY A 434 -9.38 -5.30 19.91
N LEU A 435 -8.25 -4.82 19.40
CA LEU A 435 -7.23 -4.06 20.14
C LEU A 435 -7.80 -2.87 20.91
N LEU A 436 -8.71 -2.10 20.31
CA LEU A 436 -9.34 -0.94 20.96
C LEU A 436 -10.27 -1.31 22.13
N ALA A 437 -10.79 -2.55 22.16
CA ALA A 437 -11.59 -3.06 23.27
C ALA A 437 -10.68 -3.61 24.39
N ALA A 438 -9.64 -4.38 24.03
CA ALA A 438 -8.65 -4.90 24.97
C ALA A 438 -7.91 -3.79 25.74
N LEU A 439 -7.43 -2.76 25.04
CA LEU A 439 -6.78 -1.60 25.67
C LEU A 439 -7.71 -0.88 26.67
N ARG A 440 -8.99 -0.71 26.33
CA ARG A 440 -9.98 -0.10 27.22
C ARG A 440 -10.23 -0.95 28.47
N ALA A 441 -10.35 -2.27 28.33
CA ALA A 441 -10.48 -3.18 29.46
C ALA A 441 -9.26 -3.12 30.39
N GLY A 442 -8.04 -3.08 29.82
CA GLY A 442 -6.81 -2.88 30.58
C GLY A 442 -6.80 -1.57 31.37
N THR A 443 -7.16 -0.44 30.73
CA THR A 443 -7.22 0.86 31.43
C THR A 443 -8.27 0.91 32.55
N ALA A 444 -9.39 0.20 32.41
CA ALA A 444 -10.42 0.13 33.44
C ALA A 444 -9.95 -0.62 34.70
N SER A 445 -8.99 -1.53 34.59
CA SER A 445 -8.42 -2.26 35.73
C SER A 445 -7.30 -1.51 36.46
N GLY A 446 -6.78 -0.41 35.89
CA GLY A 446 -5.65 0.37 36.46
C GLY A 446 -6.03 1.75 37.00
N ALA A 447 -7.29 2.17 36.85
CA ALA A 447 -7.74 3.50 37.22
C ALA A 447 -8.11 3.60 38.72
N ALA A 448 -7.11 3.90 39.55
CA ALA A 448 -7.38 4.59 40.82
C ALA A 448 -8.11 5.92 40.52
N PRO A 449 -9.06 6.37 41.35
CA PRO A 449 -9.82 7.59 41.08
C PRO A 449 -8.91 8.82 41.15
N GLY A 450 -8.53 9.34 39.98
CA GLY A 450 -7.86 10.64 39.88
C GLY A 450 -8.74 11.75 40.46
N PRO A 451 -8.13 12.84 40.98
CA PRO A 451 -8.87 13.91 41.65
C PRO A 451 -9.94 14.50 40.73
N SER A 452 -11.15 14.65 41.25
CA SER A 452 -12.30 15.20 40.52
C SER A 452 -11.97 16.60 40.00
N ALA A 453 -12.06 16.79 38.68
CA ALA A 453 -11.91 18.10 38.08
C ALA A 453 -12.94 19.08 38.68
N PRO A 454 -12.54 20.32 39.03
CA PRO A 454 -13.46 21.30 39.63
C PRO A 454 -14.59 21.63 38.67
N SER A 455 -15.82 21.72 39.18
CA SER A 455 -16.99 22.08 38.39
C SER A 455 -16.86 23.50 37.85
N ALA A 456 -17.15 23.69 36.55
CA ALA A 456 -17.14 24.99 35.88
C ALA A 456 -18.37 25.86 36.25
N ARG A 457 -18.52 26.14 37.56
CA ARG A 457 -19.41 27.12 38.18
C ARG A 457 -18.74 27.59 39.47
N ASP A 458 -18.10 28.76 39.40
CA ASP A 458 -17.99 29.78 40.46
C ASP A 458 -16.89 30.78 40.08
N THR A 459 -17.23 31.77 39.23
CA THR A 459 -16.38 32.95 38.96
C THR A 459 -17.19 34.13 38.40
N VAL A 460 -18.23 34.56 39.11
CA VAL A 460 -18.89 35.87 38.90
C VAL A 460 -19.23 36.52 40.25
N ALA A 461 -18.22 37.18 40.83
CA ALA A 461 -18.32 38.16 41.92
C ALA A 461 -17.02 38.99 41.92
#